data_AF-A0A832J585-F1
#
_entry.id   AF-A0A832J585-F1
#
_cell.length_a   1.000
_cell.length_b   1.000
_cell.length_c   1.000
_cell.angle_alpha   90.00
_cell.angle_beta   90.00
_cell.angle_gamma   90.00
#
_symmetry.space_group_name_H-M   'P 1'
#
loop_
_entity.id
_entity.type
_entity.pdbx_description
1 polymer ?
#
loop_
_entity_poly.entity_id
_entity_poly.type
_entity_poly.pdbx_seq_one_letter_code
_entity_poly.pdbx_strand_id
1 'polypeptide(L)'
;MTDNASISDKLLAAVEDRREALIELTQQLIRIPTLNPPGQKYREICTFLAERLGENGFEIELIRAEGALADSDEYPRWNIIARRKGTSAGDCVHFNSHHDVVEVGHGWTRNPFGGELDDGKIYGRGACD
;
A
#
# COMPACT_ATOMS: atom_id res chain seq x y z
N MET A 1 -1.04 -30.88 25.62
CA MET A 1 -2.24 -30.03 25.57
C MET A 1 -2.39 -29.58 24.13
N THR A 2 -3.45 -30.02 23.46
CA THR A 2 -3.66 -29.76 22.03
C THR A 2 -4.15 -28.32 21.84
N ASP A 3 -3.40 -27.56 21.06
CA ASP A 3 -3.67 -26.18 20.71
C ASP A 3 -4.94 -26.09 19.83
N ASN A 4 -6.08 -25.84 20.49
CA ASN A 4 -7.42 -25.88 19.90
C ASN A 4 -7.93 -24.47 19.55
N ALA A 5 -7.03 -23.55 19.21
CA ALA A 5 -7.39 -22.21 18.76
C ALA A 5 -8.04 -22.26 17.36
N SER A 6 -9.13 -21.50 17.17
CA SER A 6 -9.81 -21.41 15.88
C SER A 6 -8.91 -20.74 14.82
N ILE A 7 -9.25 -20.89 13.54
CA ILE A 7 -8.53 -20.16 12.47
C ILE A 7 -8.59 -18.64 12.72
N SER A 8 -9.74 -18.14 13.18
CA SER A 8 -9.91 -16.73 13.52
C SER A 8 -8.96 -16.29 14.63
N ASP A 9 -8.80 -17.07 15.70
CA ASP A 9 -7.88 -16.74 16.79
C ASP A 9 -6.43 -16.69 16.31
N LYS A 10 -6.04 -17.67 15.47
CA LYS A 10 -4.69 -17.73 14.89
C LYS A 10 -4.40 -16.54 13.99
N LEU A 11 -5.39 -16.11 13.19
CA LEU A 11 -5.26 -14.93 12.32
C LEU A 11 -5.15 -13.64 13.14
N LEU A 12 -5.98 -13.46 14.18
CA LEU A 12 -5.91 -12.29 15.04
C LEU A 12 -4.57 -12.20 15.78
N ALA A 13 -4.08 -13.32 16.33
CA ALA A 13 -2.74 -13.38 16.91
C ALA A 13 -1.66 -13.02 15.90
N ALA A 14 -1.74 -13.56 14.68
CA ALA A 14 -0.77 -13.25 13.62
C ALA A 14 -0.78 -11.77 13.20
N VAL A 15 -1.94 -11.11 13.22
CA VAL A 15 -2.06 -9.66 12.98
C VAL A 15 -1.43 -8.87 14.12
N GLU A 16 -1.72 -9.25 15.37
CA GLU A 16 -1.14 -8.59 16.56
C GLU A 16 0.39 -8.71 16.58
N ASP A 17 0.92 -9.91 16.31
CA ASP A 17 2.36 -10.17 16.21
C ASP A 17 3.06 -9.35 15.11
N ARG A 18 2.29 -8.83 14.15
CA ARG A 18 2.78 -8.02 13.02
C ARG A 18 2.49 -6.53 13.19
N ARG A 19 1.94 -6.09 14.33
CA ARG A 19 1.55 -4.69 14.57
C ARG A 19 2.65 -3.71 14.19
N GLU A 20 3.87 -3.90 14.68
CA GLU A 20 4.99 -3.00 14.39
C GLU A 20 5.35 -2.97 12.90
N ALA A 21 5.37 -4.13 12.23
CA ALA A 21 5.64 -4.22 10.80
C ALA A 21 4.53 -3.59 9.94
N LEU A 22 3.27 -3.62 10.41
CA LEU A 22 2.15 -2.95 9.75
C LEU A 22 2.24 -1.44 9.91
N ILE A 23 2.57 -0.96 11.13
CA ILE A 23 2.82 0.47 11.38
C ILE A 23 3.96 0.96 10.48
N GLU A 24 5.10 0.27 10.48
CA GLU A 24 6.25 0.66 9.66
C GLU A 24 5.89 0.71 8.17
N LEU A 25 5.17 -0.31 7.67
CA LEU A 25 4.71 -0.33 6.28
C LEU A 25 3.82 0.88 5.96
N THR A 26 2.84 1.19 6.81
CA THR A 26 1.96 2.35 6.63
C THR A 26 2.78 3.65 6.61
N GLN A 27 3.75 3.80 7.50
CA GLN A 27 4.62 4.98 7.53
C GLN A 27 5.50 5.08 6.27
N GLN A 28 6.03 3.97 5.78
CA GLN A 28 6.82 3.92 4.54
C GLN A 28 5.98 4.34 3.32
N LEU A 29 4.74 3.85 3.22
CA LEU A 29 3.82 4.24 2.16
C LEU A 29 3.48 5.73 2.20
N ILE A 30 3.15 6.28 3.38
CA ILE A 30 2.87 7.72 3.57
C ILE A 30 4.06 8.59 3.15
N ARG A 31 5.30 8.11 3.34
CA ARG A 31 6.51 8.88 3.02
C ARG A 31 6.79 9.00 1.51
N ILE A 32 6.01 8.31 0.66
CA ILE A 32 6.07 8.44 -0.80
C ILE A 32 4.94 9.39 -1.22
N PRO A 33 5.20 10.70 -1.45
CA PRO A 33 4.14 11.66 -1.74
C PRO A 33 3.58 11.49 -3.16
N THR A 34 2.53 10.67 -3.27
CA THR A 34 1.85 10.32 -4.53
C THR A 34 0.77 11.32 -4.93
N LEU A 35 1.10 12.61 -4.86
CA LEU A 35 0.14 13.71 -5.03
C LEU A 35 -0.55 13.71 -6.40
N ASN A 36 -1.88 13.80 -6.39
CA ASN A 36 -2.74 13.90 -7.57
C ASN A 36 -3.79 15.01 -7.40
N PRO A 37 -3.81 16.03 -8.28
CA PRO A 37 -2.84 16.32 -9.35
C PRO A 37 -1.41 16.65 -8.83
N PRO A 38 -0.36 16.56 -9.68
CA PRO A 38 -0.37 16.10 -11.07
C PRO A 38 -0.16 14.59 -11.26
N GLY A 39 0.12 13.79 -10.22
CA GLY A 39 0.46 12.37 -10.33
C GLY A 39 1.93 12.08 -10.03
N GLN A 40 2.41 12.56 -8.88
CA GLN A 40 3.83 12.45 -8.51
C GLN A 40 4.18 11.04 -8.03
N LYS A 41 5.41 10.57 -8.30
CA LYS A 41 5.98 9.36 -7.67
C LYS A 41 5.22 8.04 -7.84
N TYR A 42 4.32 7.92 -8.81
CA TYR A 42 3.57 6.67 -9.02
C TYR A 42 4.48 5.49 -9.34
N ARG A 43 5.58 5.72 -10.08
CA ARG A 43 6.57 4.67 -10.32
C ARG A 43 7.31 4.25 -9.04
N GLU A 44 7.62 5.19 -8.17
CA GLU A 44 8.34 4.95 -6.89
C GLU A 44 7.51 4.05 -5.97
N ILE A 45 6.23 4.38 -5.74
CA ILE A 45 5.36 3.54 -4.91
C ILE A 45 5.08 2.16 -5.55
N CYS A 46 4.92 2.10 -6.87
CA CYS A 46 4.75 0.82 -7.58
C CYS A 46 6.00 -0.06 -7.44
N THR A 47 7.21 0.50 -7.55
CA THR A 47 8.45 -0.25 -7.33
C THR A 47 8.57 -0.73 -5.89
N PHE A 48 8.28 0.13 -4.91
CA PHE A 48 8.29 -0.26 -3.48
C PHE A 48 7.35 -1.45 -3.21
N LEU A 49 6.13 -1.40 -3.73
CA LEU A 49 5.16 -2.48 -3.60
C LEU A 49 5.59 -3.74 -4.36
N ALA A 50 6.21 -3.58 -5.54
CA ALA A 50 6.71 -4.68 -6.35
C ALA A 50 7.79 -5.49 -5.62
N GLU A 51 8.77 -4.81 -5.03
CA GLU A 51 9.84 -5.44 -4.25
C GLU A 51 9.25 -6.21 -3.07
N ARG A 52 8.43 -5.53 -2.26
CA ARG A 52 7.81 -6.12 -1.07
C ARG A 52 6.92 -7.33 -1.40
N LEU A 53 6.05 -7.23 -2.39
CA LEU A 53 5.13 -8.31 -2.74
C LEU A 53 5.87 -9.45 -3.47
N GLY A 54 6.88 -9.13 -4.28
CA GLY A 54 7.74 -10.10 -4.93
C GLY A 54 8.49 -10.99 -3.93
N GLU A 55 9.06 -10.40 -2.89
CA GLU A 55 9.69 -11.14 -1.78
C GLU A 55 8.73 -12.10 -1.06
N ASN A 56 7.42 -11.83 -1.14
CA ASN A 56 6.35 -12.65 -0.56
C ASN A 56 5.73 -13.65 -1.56
N GLY A 57 6.38 -13.87 -2.71
CA GLY A 57 6.01 -14.89 -3.69
C GLY A 57 4.87 -14.49 -4.62
N PHE A 58 4.66 -13.19 -4.84
CA PHE A 58 3.76 -12.70 -5.89
C PHE A 58 4.52 -12.50 -7.20
N GLU A 59 3.88 -12.87 -8.30
CA GLU A 59 4.27 -12.44 -9.65
C GLU A 59 3.82 -10.99 -9.83
N ILE A 60 4.73 -10.11 -10.23
CA ILE A 60 4.48 -8.67 -10.34
C ILE A 60 4.51 -8.20 -11.78
N GLU A 61 3.53 -7.37 -12.13
CA GLU A 61 3.48 -6.62 -13.38
C GLU A 61 3.30 -5.13 -13.07
N LEU A 62 4.14 -4.29 -13.67
CA LEU A 62 4.01 -2.83 -13.60
C LEU A 62 3.51 -2.31 -14.95
N ILE A 63 2.35 -1.68 -14.95
CA ILE A 63 1.66 -1.25 -16.17
C ILE A 63 1.53 0.26 -16.18
N ARG A 64 2.10 0.92 -17.20
CA ARG A 64 1.82 2.33 -17.47
C ARG A 64 0.49 2.42 -18.22
N ALA A 65 -0.41 3.30 -17.78
CA ALA A 65 -1.65 3.61 -18.47
C ALA A 65 -1.40 4.65 -19.56
N GLU A 66 -0.66 4.24 -20.60
CA GLU A 66 -0.26 5.11 -21.71
C GLU A 66 -1.49 5.71 -22.42
N GLY A 67 -1.49 7.04 -22.59
CA GLY A 67 -2.58 7.76 -23.26
C GLY A 67 -3.84 7.93 -22.42
N ALA A 68 -3.85 7.48 -21.15
CA ALA A 68 -4.94 7.75 -20.23
C ALA A 68 -5.00 9.25 -19.85
N LEU A 69 -6.14 9.66 -19.27
CA LEU A 69 -6.31 11.03 -18.79
C LEU A 69 -5.19 11.38 -17.80
N ALA A 70 -4.53 12.51 -18.06
CA ALA A 70 -3.43 13.03 -17.25
C ALA A 70 -2.20 12.09 -17.14
N ASP A 71 -2.04 11.10 -18.03
CA ASP A 71 -0.74 10.48 -18.32
C ASP A 71 0.09 11.41 -19.18
N SER A 72 1.35 11.56 -18.83
CA SER A 72 2.36 12.27 -19.62
C SER A 72 3.73 11.72 -19.31
N ASP A 73 4.73 12.06 -20.12
CA ASP A 73 6.11 11.64 -19.83
C ASP A 73 6.68 12.29 -18.56
N GLU A 74 6.14 13.46 -18.16
CA GLU A 74 6.49 14.10 -16.88
C GLU A 74 5.76 13.45 -15.69
N TYR A 75 4.49 13.05 -15.87
CA TYR A 75 3.65 12.43 -14.84
C TYR A 75 3.02 11.12 -15.34
N PRO A 76 3.83 10.04 -15.50
CA PRO A 76 3.34 8.79 -16.04
C PRO A 76 2.45 8.06 -15.05
N ARG A 77 1.32 7.51 -15.52
CA ARG A 77 0.35 6.79 -14.68
C ARG A 77 0.72 5.33 -14.54
N TRP A 78 1.30 4.96 -13.41
CA TRP A 78 1.69 3.58 -13.11
C TRP A 78 0.68 2.86 -12.23
N ASN A 79 0.42 1.61 -12.61
CA ASN A 79 -0.34 0.63 -11.85
C ASN A 79 0.57 -0.58 -11.54
N ILE A 80 0.25 -1.29 -10.48
CA ILE A 80 0.86 -2.56 -10.11
C ILE A 80 -0.22 -3.65 -10.07
N ILE A 81 0.08 -4.79 -10.67
CA ILE A 81 -0.67 -6.03 -10.49
C ILE A 81 0.25 -7.02 -9.78
N ALA A 82 -0.19 -7.50 -8.61
CA ALA A 82 0.47 -8.57 -7.89
C ALA A 82 -0.43 -9.80 -7.89
N ARG A 83 0.07 -10.91 -8.44
CA ARG A 83 -0.69 -12.16 -8.61
C ARG A 83 -0.02 -13.29 -7.86
N ARG A 84 -0.79 -14.04 -7.08
CA ARG A 84 -0.34 -15.31 -6.49
C ARG A 84 -1.29 -16.42 -6.93
N LYS A 85 -0.78 -17.37 -7.70
CA LYS A 85 -1.57 -18.51 -8.17
C LYS A 85 -1.72 -19.53 -7.04
N GLY A 86 -2.96 -19.93 -6.76
CA GLY A 86 -3.25 -21.01 -5.80
C GLY A 86 -2.74 -22.36 -6.30
N THR A 87 -2.53 -23.30 -5.37
CA THR A 87 -2.09 -24.67 -5.65
C THR A 87 -3.23 -25.63 -6.01
N SER A 88 -4.48 -25.18 -5.88
CA SER A 88 -5.69 -25.94 -6.17
C SER A 88 -6.71 -25.07 -6.91
N ALA A 89 -7.67 -25.71 -7.59
CA ALA A 89 -8.80 -25.01 -8.18
C ALA A 89 -9.66 -24.35 -7.08
N GLY A 90 -10.23 -23.18 -7.37
CA GLY A 90 -11.05 -22.41 -6.45
C GLY A 90 -11.31 -21.00 -6.98
N ASP A 91 -12.05 -20.22 -6.20
CA ASP A 91 -12.41 -18.85 -6.55
C ASP A 91 -11.18 -17.92 -6.50
N CYS A 92 -11.17 -16.94 -7.41
CA CYS A 92 -10.17 -15.89 -7.42
C CYS A 92 -10.67 -14.69 -6.62
N VAL A 93 -9.91 -14.24 -5.63
CA VAL A 93 -10.17 -13.00 -4.90
C VAL A 93 -9.24 -11.91 -5.44
N HIS A 94 -9.79 -10.77 -5.83
CA HIS A 94 -9.05 -9.61 -6.32
C HIS A 94 -9.24 -8.43 -5.36
N PHE A 95 -8.14 -7.91 -4.82
CA PHE A 95 -8.14 -6.66 -4.07
C PHE A 95 -7.79 -5.50 -5.01
N ASN A 96 -8.67 -4.50 -5.09
CA ASN A 96 -8.46 -3.31 -5.90
C ASN A 96 -8.42 -2.08 -4.97
N SER A 97 -7.44 -1.21 -5.17
CA SER A 97 -7.19 -0.03 -4.34
C SER A 97 -6.45 1.03 -5.18
N HIS A 98 -6.34 2.25 -4.66
CA HIS A 98 -5.53 3.32 -5.23
C HIS A 98 -4.36 3.64 -4.30
N HIS A 99 -3.34 4.28 -4.85
CA HIS A 99 -2.13 4.68 -4.10
C HIS A 99 -1.86 6.18 -4.19
N ASP A 100 -2.64 6.89 -5.00
CA ASP A 100 -2.57 8.33 -5.12
C ASP A 100 -3.33 9.03 -4.02
N VAL A 101 -2.83 10.22 -3.66
CA VAL A 101 -3.38 11.02 -2.58
C VAL A 101 -3.64 12.43 -3.07
N VAL A 102 -4.69 13.05 -2.56
CA VAL A 102 -5.03 14.44 -2.91
C VAL A 102 -4.03 15.44 -2.32
N GLU A 103 -4.09 16.69 -2.80
CA GLU A 103 -3.30 17.80 -2.27
C GLU A 103 -3.32 17.91 -0.73
N VAL A 104 -2.20 18.38 -0.20
CA VAL A 104 -2.07 18.67 1.23
C VAL A 104 -2.92 19.91 1.53
N GLY A 105 -3.95 19.74 2.35
CA GLY A 105 -4.75 20.85 2.83
C GLY A 105 -3.99 21.78 3.78
N HIS A 106 -4.63 22.85 4.23
CA HIS A 106 -4.03 23.77 5.19
C HIS A 106 -4.18 23.28 6.64
N GLY A 107 -3.40 23.84 7.56
CA GLY A 107 -3.58 23.63 9.00
C GLY A 107 -2.90 22.39 9.59
N TRP A 108 -2.02 21.72 8.84
CA TRP A 108 -1.19 20.64 9.39
C TRP A 108 -0.29 21.16 10.52
N THR A 109 -0.32 20.46 11.65
CA THR A 109 0.59 20.68 12.79
C THR A 109 1.78 19.72 12.80
N ARG A 110 1.79 18.75 11.87
CA ARG A 110 2.81 17.72 11.66
C ARG A 110 3.18 17.67 10.18
N ASN A 111 4.31 17.03 9.83
CA ASN A 111 4.64 16.81 8.43
C ASN A 111 3.60 15.84 7.78
N PRO A 112 2.85 16.27 6.74
CA PRO A 112 1.83 15.44 6.09
C PRO A 112 2.39 14.15 5.47
N PHE A 113 3.68 14.10 5.14
CA PHE A 113 4.33 12.90 4.60
C PHE A 113 5.38 12.34 5.57
N GLY A 114 5.29 12.69 6.86
CA GLY A 114 6.19 12.19 7.90
C GLY A 114 5.83 10.78 8.39
N GLY A 115 4.54 10.45 8.37
CA GLY A 115 4.02 9.20 8.94
C GLY A 115 4.28 9.13 10.45
N GLU A 116 4.08 10.20 11.20
CA GLU A 116 4.40 10.23 12.62
C GLU A 116 3.40 9.35 13.40
N LEU A 117 3.90 8.46 14.27
CA LEU A 117 3.07 7.70 15.20
C LEU A 117 3.03 8.43 16.54
N ASP A 118 1.82 8.82 16.98
CA ASP A 118 1.62 9.42 18.29
C ASP A 118 0.26 9.02 18.87
N ASP A 119 0.26 8.62 20.15
CA ASP A 119 -0.90 8.11 20.89
C ASP A 119 -1.75 7.09 20.10
N GLY A 120 -1.07 6.10 19.51
CA GLY A 120 -1.71 5.03 18.73
C GLY A 120 -2.27 5.45 17.37
N LYS A 121 -1.98 6.66 16.89
CA LYS A 121 -2.43 7.17 15.59
C LYS A 121 -1.25 7.49 14.69
N ILE A 122 -1.35 7.10 13.42
CA ILE A 122 -0.39 7.50 12.39
C ILE A 122 -0.95 8.74 11.69
N TYR A 123 -0.17 9.82 11.70
CA TYR A 123 -0.53 11.08 11.05
C TYR A 123 0.17 11.20 9.71
N GLY A 124 -0.62 11.32 8.64
CA GLY A 124 -0.13 11.60 7.30
C GLY A 124 -1.24 11.68 6.25
N ARG A 125 -0.99 12.39 5.16
CA ARG A 125 -1.80 12.34 3.93
C ARG A 125 -1.63 10.95 3.33
N GLY A 126 -2.73 10.26 3.02
CA GLY A 126 -2.69 8.84 2.64
C GLY A 126 -2.94 7.87 3.79
N ALA A 127 -2.97 8.32 5.06
CA ALA A 127 -3.05 7.40 6.19
C ALA A 127 -4.40 6.66 6.30
N CYS A 128 -5.47 7.29 5.84
CA CYS A 128 -6.83 6.73 5.83
C CYS A 128 -7.42 6.60 4.42
N ASP A 129 -6.90 7.39 3.48
CA ASP A 129 -7.32 7.53 2.07
C ASP A 129 -6.10 7.98 1.26
#